data_AF-A0A0Q3HTW8-F1
#
_entry.id   AF-A0A0Q3HTW8-F1
#
_cell.length_a   1.000
_cell.length_b   1.000
_cell.length_c   1.000
_cell.angle_alpha   90.00
_cell.angle_beta   90.00
_cell.angle_gamma   90.00
#
_symmetry.space_group_name_H-M   'P 1'
#
loop_
_entity.id
_entity.type
_entity.pdbx_description
1 polymer ?
#
loop_
_entity_poly.entity_id
_entity_poly.type
_entity_poly.pdbx_seq_one_letter_code
_entity_poly.pdbx_strand_id
1 'polypeptide(L)' 'MNFIDRNVSVEQAIIILAKNGVQVNEKEAKIILELLYLVSKSYNQPKEKNIRTLLGFQTTPSCR' A
#
# COMPACT_ATOMS: atom_id res chain seq x y z
N MET A 1 1.54 -12.77 -1.67
CA MET A 1 0.59 -12.38 -2.73
C MET A 1 0.49 -10.86 -2.72
N ASN A 2 1.11 -10.17 -3.69
CA ASN A 2 1.03 -8.71 -3.78
C ASN A 2 -0.34 -8.32 -4.36
N PHE A 3 -1.06 -7.45 -3.65
CA PHE A 3 -2.37 -6.93 -4.09
C PHE A 3 -2.25 -6.09 -5.39
N ILE A 4 -1.06 -5.52 -5.63
CA ILE A 4 -0.75 -4.63 -6.76
C ILE A 4 -0.70 -5.38 -8.11
N ASP A 5 -0.37 -6.68 -8.13
CA ASP A 5 -0.22 -7.44 -9.38
C ASP A 5 -1.55 -7.79 -10.05
N ARG A 6 -2.67 -7.56 -9.36
CA ARG A 6 -4.01 -7.83 -9.90
C ARG A 6 -4.60 -6.50 -10.33
N ASN A 7 -4.50 -6.20 -11.63
CA ASN A 7 -5.25 -5.12 -12.24
C ASN A 7 -6.75 -5.50 -12.22
N VAL A 8 -7.40 -5.32 -11.06
CA VAL A 8 -8.81 -5.66 -10.84
C VAL A 8 -9.67 -4.65 -11.59
N SER A 9 -10.54 -5.13 -12.49
CA SER A 9 -11.50 -4.28 -13.19
C SER A 9 -12.68 -3.89 -12.29
N VAL A 10 -13.42 -2.84 -12.66
CA VAL A 10 -14.63 -2.42 -11.91
C VAL A 10 -15.66 -3.54 -11.87
N GLU A 11 -15.84 -4.27 -12.97
CA GLU A 11 -16.74 -5.41 -13.06
C GLU A 11 -16.34 -6.54 -12.12
N GLN A 12 -15.04 -6.85 -12.05
CA GLN A 12 -14.53 -7.83 -11.09
C GLN A 12 -14.74 -7.37 -9.65
N ALA A 13 -14.58 -6.07 -9.35
CA ALA A 13 -14.83 -5.52 -8.03
C ALA A 13 -16.32 -5.68 -7.63
N ILE A 14 -17.25 -5.40 -8.55
CA ILE A 14 -18.69 -5.62 -8.33
C ILE A 14 -18.97 -7.09 -8.02
N ILE A 15 -18.43 -8.02 -8.81
CA ILE A 15 -18.63 -9.46 -8.59
C ILE A 15 -18.08 -9.90 -7.23
N ILE A 16 -16.88 -9.45 -6.86
CA ILE A 16 -16.25 -9.79 -5.58
C ILE A 16 -17.08 -9.25 -4.42
N LEU A 17 -17.51 -7.99 -4.48
CA LEU A 17 -18.35 -7.37 -3.44
C LEU A 17 -19.70 -8.08 -3.31
N ALA A 18 -20.35 -8.40 -4.44
CA ALA A 18 -21.62 -9.12 -4.45
C ALA A 18 -21.50 -10.53 -3.85
N LYS A 19 -20.40 -11.26 -4.12
CA LYS A 19 -20.11 -12.56 -3.49
C LYS A 19 -19.97 -12.48 -1.97
N ASN A 20 -19.66 -11.29 -1.44
CA ASN A 20 -19.59 -11.02 0.00
C ASN A 20 -20.85 -10.33 0.54
N GLY A 21 -21.95 -10.32 -0.23
CA GLY A 21 -23.23 -9.74 0.19
C GLY A 21 -23.30 -8.21 0.07
N VAL A 22 -22.32 -7.58 -0.58
CA VAL A 22 -22.27 -6.13 -0.80
C VAL A 22 -22.67 -5.84 -2.24
N GLN A 23 -23.93 -5.46 -2.47
CA GLN A 23 -24.38 -4.99 -3.77
C GLN A 23 -23.99 -3.52 -3.95
N VAL A 24 -23.34 -3.23 -5.07
CA VAL A 24 -22.89 -1.88 -5.44
C VAL A 24 -23.12 -1.66 -6.94
N ASN A 25 -23.38 -0.40 -7.31
CA ASN A 25 -23.35 0.01 -8.71
C ASN A 25 -21.92 0.32 -9.17
N GLU A 26 -21.76 0.59 -10.47
CA GLU A 26 -20.45 0.87 -11.08
C GLU A 26 -19.73 2.07 -10.44
N LYS A 27 -20.48 3.14 -10.11
CA LYS A 27 -19.93 4.35 -9.50
C LYS A 27 -19.39 4.07 -8.10
N GLU A 28 -20.16 3.36 -7.28
CA GLU A 28 -19.77 2.93 -5.93
C GLU A 28 -18.58 1.98 -5.97
N ALA A 29 -18.61 0.99 -6.87
CA ALA A 29 -17.51 0.05 -7.04
C ALA A 29 -16.21 0.76 -7.43
N LYS A 30 -16.26 1.79 -8.28
CA LYS A 30 -15.09 2.59 -8.64
C LYS A 30 -14.50 3.32 -7.44
N ILE A 31 -15.33 3.95 -6.62
CA ILE A 31 -14.89 4.66 -5.40
C ILE A 31 -14.24 3.69 -4.41
N ILE A 32 -14.87 2.54 -4.18
CA ILE A 32 -14.35 1.50 -3.28
C ILE A 32 -13.02 0.96 -3.79
N LEU A 33 -12.94 0.65 -5.09
CA LEU A 33 -11.74 0.14 -5.72
C LEU A 33 -10.58 1.15 -5.62
N GLU A 34 -10.84 2.44 -5.87
CA GLU A 34 -9.86 3.51 -5.73
C GLU A 34 -9.34 3.63 -4.29
N LEU A 35 -10.23 3.58 -3.29
CA LEU A 35 -9.85 3.57 -1.88
C LEU A 35 -8.95 2.38 -1.54
N LEU A 36 -9.32 1.17 -1.98
CA LEU A 36 -8.54 -0.04 -1.72
C LEU A 36 -7.16 0.01 -2.39
N TYR A 37 -7.06 0.58 -3.59
CA TYR A 37 -5.77 0.82 -4.23
C TYR A 37 -4.90 1.79 -3.42
N LEU A 38 -5.45 2.88 -2.91
CA LEU A 38 -4.71 3.82 -2.05
C LEU A 38 -4.20 3.13 -0.78
N VAL A 39 -5.05 2.35 -0.10
CA VAL A 39 -4.67 1.59 1.10
C VAL A 39 -3.57 0.58 0.78
N SER A 40 -3.70 -0.19 -0.30
CA SER A 40 -2.69 -1.19 -0.68
C SER A 40 -1.33 -0.56 -1.01
N LYS A 41 -1.33 0.59 -1.70
CA LYS A 41 -0.11 1.34 -2.03
C LYS A 41 0.56 1.88 -0.77
N SER A 42 -0.22 2.36 0.20
CA SER A 42 0.32 2.85 1.48
C SER A 42 0.95 1.72 2.32
N TYR A 43 0.39 0.51 2.25
CA TYR A 43 0.92 -0.65 2.96
C TYR A 43 2.21 -1.20 2.33
N ASN A 44 2.33 -1.08 0.99
CA ASN A 44 3.51 -1.51 0.24
C ASN A 44 4.64 -0.48 0.19
N GLN A 45 4.48 0.69 0.81
CA GLN A 45 5.65 1.49 1.13
C GLN A 45 6.44 0.68 2.17
N PRO A 46 7.67 0.19 1.85
CA PRO A 46 8.54 -0.23 2.92
C PRO A 46 8.55 0.95 3.88
N LYS A 47 8.21 0.74 5.16
CA LYS A 47 8.53 1.71 6.19
C LYS A 47 9.96 2.11 5.86
N GLU A 48 10.17 3.31 5.35
CA GLU A 48 11.51 3.83 5.20
C GLU A 48 12.01 3.73 6.63
N LYS A 49 12.82 2.70 6.87
CA LYS A 49 13.58 2.65 8.08
C LYS A 49 14.45 3.88 7.88
N ASN A 50 14.04 4.99 8.48
CA ASN A 50 14.89 6.12 8.74
C ASN A 50 15.96 5.63 9.73
N ILE A 51 16.77 4.66 9.30
CA ILE A 51 18.12 4.44 9.77
C ILE A 51 18.96 5.39 8.92
N ARG A 52 18.61 6.68 8.93
CA ARG A 52 19.59 7.72 8.65
C ARG A 52 20.56 7.67 9.83
N THR A 53 21.60 6.86 9.65
CA THR A 53 22.95 7.18 10.08
C THR A 53 23.13 7.41 11.59
N LEU A 54 23.06 6.33 12.39
CA LEU A 54 23.63 6.31 13.75
C LEU A 54 24.90 5.44 13.85
N LEU A 55 25.58 5.18 12.72
CA LEU A 55 26.84 4.44 12.66
C LEU A 55 27.96 5.19 11.91
N GLY A 56 27.90 6.52 11.88
CA GLY A 56 28.83 7.36 11.10
C GLY A 56 29.68 8.36 11.88
N PHE A 57 29.51 8.48 13.20
CA PHE A 57 30.34 9.36 14.03
C PHE A 57 31.07 8.54 15.10
N GLN A 58 31.90 7.59 14.68
CA GLN A 58 33.03 7.22 15.53
C GLN A 58 34.04 8.35 15.38
N THR A 59 33.97 9.32 16.29
CA THR A 59 35.04 10.30 16.48
C THR A 59 36.31 9.52 16.77
N THR A 60 37.28 9.57 15.87
CA THR A 60 38.65 9.21 16.21
C THR A 60 39.10 10.18 17.30
N PRO A 61 39.69 9.72 18.42
CA PRO A 61 40.41 10.63 19.29
C PRO A 61 41.70 10.98 18.54
N SER A 62 41.67 12.08 17.81
CA SER A 62 42.89 12.81 17.46
C SER A 62 43.24 13.65 18.68
N CYS A 63 44.14 13.16 19.53
CA CYS A 63 44.90 13.98 20.47
C CYS A 63 46.23 13.29 20.82
N ARG A 64 47.29 13.90 20.29
CA ARG A 64 48.65 14.10 20.81
C ARG A 64 49.51 12.89 21.20
#